data_AF-A0A183Q584-F1
#
_entry.id   AF-A0A183Q584-F1
#
_cell.length_a   1.000
_cell.length_b   1.000
_cell.length_c   1.000
_cell.angle_alpha   90.00
_cell.angle_beta   90.00
_cell.angle_gamma   90.00
#
_symmetry.space_group_name_H-M   'P 1'
#
loop_
_entity.id
_entity.type
_entity.pdbx_description
1 polymer ?
#
loop_
_entity_poly.entity_id
_entity_poly.type
_entity_poly.pdbx_seq_one_letter_code
_entity_poly.pdbx_strand_id
1 'polypeptide(L)' 'MEKILRISVIDYVDGHNLLSREQHGFQRGLSFLTNIFARGDWAAAEDLNIPVDMIFVDRIKEDGDMDGQVAT' A
#
# COMPACT_ATOMS: atom_id res chain seq x y z
N MET A 1 6.61 -21.91 8.08
CA MET A 1 6.00 -21.00 9.08
C MET A 1 5.56 -19.69 8.43
N GLU A 2 6.46 -18.92 7.81
CA GLU A 2 6.14 -17.62 7.21
C GLU A 2 4.91 -17.63 6.28
N LYS A 3 4.85 -18.57 5.32
CA LYS A 3 3.71 -18.67 4.38
C LYS A 3 2.36 -18.86 5.08
N ILE A 4 2.33 -19.61 6.18
CA ILE A 4 1.11 -19.88 6.94
C ILE A 4 0.69 -18.60 7.66
N LEU A 5 1.62 -17.94 8.36
CA LEU A 5 1.38 -16.68 9.06
C LEU A 5 0.90 -15.59 8.09
N ARG A 6 1.52 -15.49 6.90
CA ARG A 6 1.13 -14.51 5.88
C ARG A 6 -0.31 -14.70 5.41
N ILE A 7 -0.74 -15.95 5.19
CA ILE A 7 -2.12 -16.25 4.82
C ILE A 7 -3.06 -15.82 5.94
N SER A 8 -2.80 -16.23 7.19
CA SER A 8 -3.62 -15.89 8.34
C SER A 8 -3.73 -14.39 8.58
N VAL A 9 -2.64 -13.64 8.41
CA VAL A 9 -2.63 -12.18 8.56
C VAL A 9 -3.48 -11.52 7.47
N ILE A 10 -3.34 -11.94 6.21
CA ILE A 10 -4.14 -11.39 5.11
C ILE A 10 -5.63 -11.67 5.34
N ASP A 11 -6.00 -12.90 5.73
CA ASP A 11 -7.39 -13.27 5.98
C ASP A 11 -8.01 -12.43 7.11
N TYR A 12 -7.26 -12.19 8.18
CA TYR A 12 -7.69 -11.35 9.29
C TYR A 12 -7.88 -9.88 8.85
N VAL A 13 -6.89 -9.33 8.16
CA VAL A 13 -6.90 -7.94 7.70
C VAL A 13 -8.04 -7.67 6.71
N ASP A 14 -8.25 -8.57 5.74
CA ASP A 14 -9.34 -8.49 4.76
C ASP A 14 -10.70 -8.69 5.44
N GLY A 15 -10.84 -9.72 6.30
CA GLY A 15 -12.10 -10.06 6.97
C GLY A 15 -12.60 -8.99 7.95
N HIS A 16 -11.68 -8.20 8.52
CA HIS A 16 -12.01 -7.11 9.44
C HIS A 16 -12.01 -5.73 8.78
N ASN A 17 -11.86 -5.62 7.45
CA ASN A 17 -11.79 -4.35 6.71
C ASN A 17 -10.75 -3.37 7.26
N LEU A 18 -9.56 -3.87 7.64
CA LEU A 18 -8.51 -3.05 8.24
C LEU A 18 -7.70 -2.26 7.20
N LEU A 19 -7.84 -2.58 5.91
CA LEU A 19 -7.26 -1.82 4.81
C LEU A 19 -8.27 -0.77 4.32
N SER A 20 -7.77 0.41 3.97
CA SER A 20 -8.60 1.41 3.27
C SER A 20 -8.99 0.88 1.89
N ARG A 21 -10.17 1.27 1.40
CA ARG A 21 -10.68 0.86 0.09
C ARG A 21 -9.80 1.34 -1.06
N GLU A 22 -9.07 2.43 -0.84
CA GLU A 22 -8.16 3.04 -1.79
C GLU A 22 -6.78 2.35 -1.79
N GLN A 23 -6.46 1.57 -0.76
CA GLN A 23 -5.18 0.90 -0.63
C GLN A 23 -5.09 -0.35 -1.51
N HIS A 24 -4.27 -0.28 -2.55
CA HIS A 24 -4.05 -1.43 -3.45
C HIS A 24 -2.94 -2.37 -3.00
N GLY A 25 -1.99 -1.87 -2.19
CA GLY A 25 -0.90 -2.68 -1.66
C GLY A 25 -1.42 -3.73 -0.68
N PHE A 26 -0.90 -4.96 -0.82
CA PHE A 26 -1.20 -6.11 0.06
C PHE A 26 -2.64 -6.64 0.03
N GLN A 27 -3.53 -6.07 -0.78
CA GLN A 27 -4.91 -6.52 -0.91
C GLN A 27 -5.07 -7.58 -2.01
N ARG A 28 -5.85 -8.63 -1.74
CA ARG A 28 -6.12 -9.68 -2.73
C ARG A 28 -6.93 -9.12 -3.90
N GLY A 29 -6.55 -9.52 -5.12
CA GLY A 29 -7.22 -9.09 -6.35
C GLY A 29 -6.87 -7.68 -6.81
N LEU A 30 -6.12 -6.90 -6.02
CA LEU A 30 -5.56 -5.62 -6.42
C LEU A 30 -4.08 -5.77 -6.79
N SER A 31 -3.70 -5.02 -7.81
CA SER A 31 -2.36 -5.01 -8.39
C SER A 31 -1.83 -3.59 -8.52
N PHE A 32 -0.54 -3.48 -8.85
CA PHE A 32 0.07 -2.21 -9.22
C PHE A 32 -0.64 -1.53 -10.40
N LEU A 33 -1.03 -2.30 -11.42
CA LEU A 33 -1.73 -1.76 -12.59
C LEU A 33 -3.11 -1.21 -12.23
N THR A 34 -3.89 -1.95 -11.43
CA THR A 34 -5.20 -1.46 -10.97
C THR A 34 -5.06 -0.19 -10.12
N ASN A 35 -3.97 -0.04 -9.37
CA ASN A 35 -3.69 1.20 -8.62
C ASN A 35 -3.42 2.39 -9.54
N ILE A 36 -2.68 2.19 -10.65
CA ILE A 36 -2.45 3.24 -11.64
C ILE A 36 -3.78 3.68 -12.25
N PHE A 37 -4.60 2.74 -12.70
CA PHE A 37 -5.89 3.05 -13.32
C PHE A 37 -6.87 3.69 -12.33
N ALA A 38 -6.90 3.26 -11.07
CA ALA A 38 -7.79 3.83 -10.05
C ALA A 38 -7.46 5.28 -9.67
N ARG A 39 -6.22 5.72 -9.89
CA ARG A 39 -5.77 7.10 -9.59
C ARG A 39 -5.92 8.05 -10.77
N GLY A 40 -6.24 7.54 -11.95
CA GLY A 40 -6.16 8.28 -13.20
C GLY A 40 -7.52 8.53 -13.84
N ASP A 41 -8.12 9.69 -13.54
CA ASP A 41 -8.86 10.45 -14.56
C ASP A 41 -7.90 11.33 -15.38
N TRP A 42 -6.59 11.04 -15.33
CA TRP A 42 -5.56 11.83 -16.01
C TRP A 42 -5.73 11.78 -17.53
N ALA A 43 -6.20 10.65 -18.08
CA ALA A 43 -6.55 10.58 -19.49
C ALA A 43 -7.65 11.60 -19.83
N ALA A 44 -8.69 11.69 -19.00
CA ALA A 44 -9.75 12.68 -19.17
C ALA A 44 -9.26 14.12 -18.95
N ALA A 45 -8.35 14.34 -18.00
CA ALA A 45 -7.75 15.65 -17.77
C ALA A 45 -6.82 16.08 -18.92
N GLU A 46 -6.06 15.15 -19.49
CA GLU A 46 -5.22 15.35 -20.67
C GLU A 46 -6.07 15.72 -21.89
N ASP A 47 -7.16 14.98 -22.14
CA ASP A 47 -8.12 15.27 -23.22
C ASP A 47 -8.74 16.67 -23.09
N LEU A 48 -8.92 17.15 -21.86
CA LEU A 48 -9.49 18.46 -21.55
C LEU A 48 -8.44 19.56 -21.35
N ASN A 49 -7.16 19.23 -21.50
CA ASN A 49 -6.04 20.15 -21.29
C ASN A 49 -6.03 20.77 -19.87
N ILE A 50 -6.51 20.01 -18.88
CA ILE A 50 -6.55 20.39 -17.47
C ILE A 50 -5.22 19.98 -16.82
N PRO A 51 -4.51 20.90 -16.14
CA PRO A 51 -3.30 20.55 -15.42
C PRO A 51 -3.61 19.62 -14.25
N VAL A 52 -2.83 18.54 -14.12
CA VAL A 52 -2.91 17.60 -13.00
C VAL A 52 -1.60 17.64 -12.22
N ASP A 53 -1.68 18.00 -10.95
CA ASP A 53 -0.56 17.93 -10.02
C ASP A 53 -0.50 16.57 -9.32
N MET A 54 0.69 15.99 -9.18
CA MET A 54 0.90 14.73 -8.49
C MET A 54 1.98 14.84 -7.42
N ILE A 55 1.65 14.38 -6.23
CA ILE A 55 2.58 14.34 -5.09
C ILE A 55 3.01 12.90 -4.86
N PHE A 56 4.31 12.64 -5.03
CA PHE A 56 4.92 11.37 -4.65
C PHE A 56 5.41 11.44 -3.21
N VAL A 57 4.87 10.56 -2.36
CA VAL A 57 5.27 10.42 -0.96
C VAL A 57 5.79 9.00 -0.76
N ASP A 58 7.00 8.88 -0.24
CA ASP A 58 7.58 7.60 0.16
C ASP A 58 8.12 7.68 1.58
N ARG A 59 8.14 6.55 2.29
CA ARG A 59 8.73 6.45 3.62
C ARG A 59 10.14 5.89 3.49
N ILE A 60 11.13 6.66 3.93
CA ILE A 60 12.48 6.13 4.14
C ILE A 60 12.49 5.22 5.36
N LYS A 61 13.34 4.19 5.35
CA LYS A 61 13.57 3.35 6.54
C LYS A 61 14.18 4.23 7.63
N GLU A 62 13.61 4.19 8.82
CA GLU A 62 14.34 4.57 10.03
C GLU A 62 15.10 3.33 10.48
N ASP A 63 16.43 3.40 10.51
CA ASP A 63 17.27 2.37 11.10
C ASP A 63 17.05 2.37 12.62
N GLY A 64 16.01 1.67 13.06
CA GLY A 64 15.82 1.31 14.45
C GLY A 64 16.87 0.27 14.81
N ASP A 65 17.96 0.72 15.40
CA ASP A 65 18.93 -0.13 16.09
C ASP A 65 18.18 -0.93 17.16
N MET A 66 17.81 -2.17 16.82
CA MET A 66 17.26 -3.15 17.75
C MET A 66 18.37 -4.04 18.31
N ASP A 67 19.51 -3.45 18.66
CA ASP A 67 20.44 -4.08 19.59
C ASP A 67 19.76 -4.14 20.96
N GLY A 68 19.05 -5.25 21.18
CA GLY A 68 18.51 -5.64 22.47
C GLY A 68 19.64 -5.70 23.50
N GLN A 69 19.80 -4.63 24.25
CA GLN A 69 20.51 -4.68 25.53
C GLN A 69 19.74 -5.64 26.43
N VAL A 70 20.27 -6.86 26.58
CA VAL A 70 19.87 -7.78 27.63
C VAL A 70 20.21 -7.09 28.94
N ALA A 71 19.18 -6.71 29.70
CA ALA A 71 19.34 -6.23 31.05
C ALA A 71 20.11 -7.30 31.86
N THR A 72 21.20 -6.88 32.49
CA THR A 72 21.89 -7.66 33.52
C THR A 72 21.31 -7.30 34.88
#